data_AF-A0A453Q9W8-F1
#
_entry.id   AF-A0A453Q9W8-F1
#
_cell.length_a   1.000
_cell.length_b   1.000
_cell.length_c   1.000
_cell.angle_alpha   90.00
_cell.angle_beta   90.00
_cell.angle_gamma   90.00
#
_symmetry.space_group_name_H-M   'P 1'
#
loop_
_entity.id
_entity.type
_entity.pdbx_description
1 polymer ?
#
loop_
_entity_poly.entity_id
_entity_poly.type
_entity_poly.pdbx_seq_one_letter_code
_entity_poly.pdbx_strand_id
1 'polypeptide(L)'
;MQKHQRYFPVTSKSTGDLLPYFITVANGSISEEVVRKGNEAVLRARYEDAKFFYKMDTQKNLSEFRGQLKSILFHEKLGTMLDKMARVENVVAELTLVLGINEGVIPVIKDAAALAMSDLSTSIVTEFTSLAGIMARHYALRDGLPEEIAEALFEITLPRFSGDVFPKTDAGIVLAVADRYFLHLYCHR
;
A
#
# COMPACT_ATOMS: atom_id res chain seq x y z
N MET A 1 -8.99 -7.65 6.57
CA MET A 1 -9.46 -8.89 7.25
C MET A 1 -9.00 -9.00 8.69
N GLN A 2 -7.72 -8.79 9.03
CA GLN A 2 -7.26 -8.76 10.45
C GLN A 2 -7.91 -7.68 11.34
N LYS A 3 -8.29 -6.52 10.80
CA LYS A 3 -8.94 -5.44 11.58
C LYS A 3 -10.43 -5.68 11.90
N HIS A 4 -11.06 -6.70 11.32
CA HIS A 4 -12.43 -7.10 11.62
C HIS A 4 -12.40 -8.50 12.25
N GLN A 5 -12.20 -8.54 13.57
CA GLN A 5 -11.94 -9.73 14.40
C GLN A 5 -13.09 -10.75 14.43
N ARG A 6 -13.40 -11.42 13.32
CA ARG A 6 -14.42 -12.50 13.29
C ARG A 6 -13.95 -13.81 12.66
N TYR A 7 -12.79 -13.83 12.03
CA TYR A 7 -12.22 -15.02 11.40
C TYR A 7 -10.70 -14.95 11.32
N PHE A 8 -10.06 -16.12 11.42
CA PHE A 8 -8.63 -16.31 11.25
C PHE A 8 -8.40 -17.04 9.93
N PRO A 9 -7.68 -16.43 8.96
CA PRO A 9 -7.31 -17.12 7.74
C PRO A 9 -6.32 -18.24 8.06
N VAL A 10 -6.45 -19.38 7.38
CA VAL A 10 -5.50 -20.49 7.52
C VAL A 10 -4.46 -20.40 6.41
N THR A 11 -3.19 -20.50 6.77
CA THR A 11 -2.08 -20.53 5.81
C THR A 11 -1.39 -21.89 5.83
N SER A 12 -0.86 -22.29 4.68
CA SER A 12 -0.04 -23.48 4.53
C SER A 12 1.27 -23.32 5.31
N LYS A 13 1.61 -24.30 6.15
CA LYS A 13 2.89 -24.29 6.88
C LYS A 13 4.08 -24.50 5.94
N SER A 14 3.90 -25.24 4.84
CA SER A 14 4.99 -25.57 3.91
C SER A 14 5.27 -24.47 2.90
N THR A 15 4.24 -23.76 2.42
CA THR A 15 4.38 -22.76 1.36
C THR A 15 4.13 -21.33 1.84
N GLY A 16 3.44 -21.14 2.97
CA GLY A 16 2.99 -19.83 3.43
C GLY A 16 1.71 -19.32 2.74
N ASP A 17 1.20 -20.05 1.74
CA ASP A 17 0.04 -19.62 0.95
C ASP A 17 -1.24 -19.59 1.77
N LEU A 18 -2.13 -18.66 1.42
CA LEU A 18 -3.49 -18.61 1.95
C LEU A 18 -4.28 -19.81 1.45
N LEU A 19 -4.85 -20.59 2.37
CA LEU A 19 -5.72 -21.72 2.06
C LEU A 19 -7.20 -21.30 2.02
N PRO A 20 -8.07 -22.04 1.32
CA PRO A 20 -9.52 -21.77 1.28
C PRO A 20 -10.22 -22.22 2.58
N TYR A 21 -9.60 -21.97 3.73
CA TYR A 21 -10.12 -22.29 5.06
C TYR A 21 -10.04 -21.06 5.97
N PHE A 22 -11.00 -20.96 6.88
CA PHE A 22 -10.99 -19.97 7.95
C PHE A 22 -11.44 -20.62 9.25
N ILE A 23 -10.98 -20.06 10.36
CA ILE A 23 -11.42 -20.43 11.71
C ILE A 23 -12.26 -19.27 12.24
N THR A 24 -13.42 -19.55 12.83
CA THR A 24 -14.23 -18.53 13.52
C THR A 24 -14.54 -19.02 14.93
N VAL A 25 -14.80 -18.08 15.83
CA VAL A 25 -15.16 -18.36 17.22
C VAL A 25 -16.58 -17.88 17.45
N ALA A 26 -17.43 -18.76 17.96
CA ALA A 26 -18.80 -18.44 18.33
C ALA A 26 -19.02 -18.73 19.81
N ASN A 27 -19.81 -17.90 20.48
CA ASN A 27 -20.10 -18.04 21.90
C ASN A 27 -21.43 -18.78 22.12
N GLY A 28 -21.46 -19.74 23.04
CA GLY A 28 -22.67 -20.45 23.47
C GLY A 28 -23.06 -21.63 22.57
N SER A 29 -24.30 -22.12 22.75
CA SER A 29 -24.85 -23.21 21.94
C SER A 29 -25.12 -22.72 20.51
N ILE A 30 -24.50 -23.37 19.53
CA ILE A 30 -24.59 -22.98 18.12
C ILE A 30 -25.03 -24.12 17.23
N SER A 31 -25.56 -23.76 16.06
CA SER A 31 -25.64 -24.67 14.91
C SER A 31 -24.43 -24.43 14.01
N GLU A 32 -23.52 -25.41 13.94
CA GLU A 32 -22.30 -25.32 13.14
C GLU A 32 -22.58 -25.03 11.66
N GLU A 33 -23.62 -25.65 11.09
CA GLU A 33 -23.96 -25.47 9.68
C GLU A 33 -24.40 -24.03 9.38
N VAL A 34 -25.26 -23.46 10.24
CA VAL A 34 -25.77 -22.10 10.10
C VAL A 34 -24.62 -21.09 10.25
N VAL A 35 -23.78 -21.27 11.27
CA VAL A 35 -22.62 -20.39 11.52
C VAL A 35 -21.63 -20.47 10.36
N ARG A 36 -21.32 -21.67 9.85
CA ARG A 36 -20.44 -21.86 8.70
C ARG A 36 -20.99 -21.16 7.45
N LYS A 37 -22.22 -21.46 7.05
CA LYS A 37 -22.86 -20.87 5.86
C LYS A 37 -22.95 -19.35 5.94
N GLY A 38 -23.28 -18.82 7.12
CA GLY A 38 -23.33 -17.37 7.36
C GLY A 38 -21.97 -16.70 7.15
N ASN A 39 -20.91 -17.23 7.77
CA ASN A 39 -19.56 -16.68 7.61
C ASN A 39 -19.02 -16.85 6.18
N GLU A 40 -19.29 -17.98 5.51
CA GLU A 40 -18.94 -18.19 4.10
C GLU A 40 -19.60 -17.14 3.19
N ALA A 41 -20.89 -16.84 3.42
CA ALA A 41 -21.60 -15.83 2.65
C ALA A 41 -20.99 -14.43 2.82
N VAL A 42 -20.63 -14.06 4.06
CA VAL A 42 -19.95 -12.78 4.34
C VAL A 42 -18.58 -12.71 3.65
N LEU A 43 -17.77 -13.77 3.76
CA LEU A 43 -16.46 -13.81 3.12
C LEU A 43 -16.56 -13.73 1.60
N ARG A 44 -17.48 -14.49 1.01
CA ARG A 44 -17.72 -14.50 -0.44
C ARG A 44 -18.09 -13.10 -0.93
N ALA A 45 -19.01 -12.41 -0.25
CA ALA A 45 -19.39 -11.05 -0.62
C ALA A 45 -18.17 -10.11 -0.60
N ARG A 46 -17.32 -10.16 0.44
CA ARG A 46 -16.12 -9.32 0.53
C ARG A 46 -15.09 -9.62 -0.55
N TYR A 47 -14.92 -10.89 -0.95
CA TYR A 47 -14.03 -11.23 -2.06
C TYR A 47 -14.57 -10.78 -3.42
N GLU A 48 -15.89 -10.84 -3.63
CA GLU A 48 -16.52 -10.29 -4.84
C GLU A 48 -16.36 -8.76 -4.91
N ASP A 49 -16.52 -8.04 -3.79
CA ASP A 49 -16.22 -6.60 -3.72
C ASP A 49 -14.77 -6.32 -4.14
N ALA A 50 -13.80 -7.01 -3.51
CA ALA A 50 -12.38 -6.85 -3.82
C ALA A 50 -12.07 -7.13 -5.30
N LYS A 51 -12.65 -8.20 -5.86
CA LYS A 51 -12.52 -8.56 -7.27
C LYS A 51 -13.13 -7.49 -8.19
N PHE A 52 -14.27 -6.93 -7.82
CA PHE A 52 -14.91 -5.85 -8.57
C PHE A 52 -14.03 -4.60 -8.61
N PHE A 53 -13.55 -4.13 -7.45
CA PHE A 53 -12.68 -2.96 -7.38
C PHE A 53 -11.37 -3.18 -8.14
N TYR A 54 -10.74 -4.35 -7.95
CA TYR A 54 -9.53 -4.71 -8.68
C TYR A 54 -9.75 -4.66 -10.20
N LYS A 55 -10.85 -5.24 -10.71
CA LYS A 55 -11.17 -5.24 -12.15
C LYS A 55 -11.35 -3.83 -12.71
N MET A 56 -11.93 -2.93 -11.91
CA MET A 56 -12.13 -1.53 -12.30
C MET A 56 -10.80 -0.78 -12.34
N ASP A 57 -9.96 -0.97 -11.31
CA ASP A 57 -8.64 -0.36 -11.25
C ASP A 57 -7.70 -0.88 -12.35
N THR A 58 -7.86 -2.14 -12.79
CA THR A 58 -7.06 -2.73 -13.88
C THR A 58 -7.43 -2.29 -15.29
N GLN A 59 -8.39 -1.36 -15.44
CA GLN A 59 -8.66 -0.72 -16.73
C GLN A 59 -7.73 0.46 -17.01
N LYS A 60 -6.90 0.85 -16.03
CA LYS A 60 -5.99 2.00 -16.09
C LYS A 60 -4.61 1.62 -15.58
N ASN A 61 -3.59 2.28 -16.08
CA ASN A 61 -2.24 2.19 -15.54
C ASN A 61 -2.14 2.98 -14.21
N LEU A 62 -1.20 2.59 -13.36
CA LEU A 62 -0.94 3.22 -12.06
C LEU A 62 -0.68 4.72 -12.18
N SER A 63 0.01 5.14 -13.25
CA SER A 63 0.31 6.56 -13.53
C SER A 63 -0.93 7.42 -13.70
N GLU A 64 -2.04 6.84 -14.19
CA GLU A 64 -3.30 7.55 -14.40
C GLU A 64 -4.01 7.89 -13.07
N PHE A 65 -3.62 7.27 -11.97
CA PHE A 65 -4.14 7.57 -10.64
C PHE A 65 -3.39 8.72 -9.95
N ARG A 66 -2.17 9.08 -10.40
CA ARG A 66 -1.37 10.15 -9.76
C ARG A 66 -2.13 11.47 -9.66
N GLY A 67 -2.78 11.87 -10.75
CA GLY A 67 -3.53 13.13 -10.80
C GLY A 67 -4.72 13.18 -9.84
N GLN A 68 -5.21 12.03 -9.38
CA GLN A 68 -6.32 11.94 -8.44
C GLN A 68 -5.89 12.20 -7.00
N LEU A 69 -4.59 12.13 -6.68
CA LEU A 69 -4.06 12.48 -5.35
C LEU A 69 -4.35 13.93 -4.94
N LYS A 70 -4.71 14.80 -5.89
CA LYS A 70 -5.17 16.17 -5.62
C LYS A 70 -6.51 16.24 -4.87
N SER A 71 -7.30 15.17 -4.87
CA SER A 71 -8.57 15.12 -4.11
C SER A 71 -8.38 14.64 -2.68
N ILE A 72 -7.19 14.12 -2.33
CA ILE A 72 -6.88 13.59 -1.02
C ILE A 72 -6.16 14.68 -0.23
N LEU A 73 -6.82 15.24 0.78
CA LEU A 73 -6.20 16.22 1.68
C LEU A 73 -5.08 15.53 2.47
N PHE A 74 -3.86 16.06 2.38
CA PHE A 74 -2.76 15.64 3.24
C PHE A 74 -2.77 16.43 4.55
N HIS A 75 -2.82 17.77 4.43
CA HIS A 75 -2.85 18.67 5.59
C HIS A 75 -3.34 20.05 5.14
N GLU A 76 -4.17 20.72 5.95
CA GLU A 76 -4.82 22.00 5.60
C GLU A 76 -3.83 23.06 5.07
N LYS A 77 -2.66 23.18 5.71
CA LYS A 77 -1.61 24.14 5.32
C LYS A 77 -0.66 23.67 4.21
N LEU A 78 -0.61 22.36 3.93
CA LEU A 78 0.38 21.77 3.00
C LEU A 78 -0.25 21.19 1.74
N GLY A 79 -1.57 21.29 1.65
CA GLY A 79 -2.37 20.87 0.51
C GLY A 79 -2.65 19.37 0.51
N THR A 80 -2.55 18.82 -0.67
CA THR A 80 -3.03 17.49 -1.04
C THR A 80 -1.91 16.45 -0.98
N MET A 81 -2.26 15.18 -1.12
CA MET A 81 -1.28 14.12 -1.30
C MET A 81 -0.45 14.33 -2.57
N LEU A 82 -1.02 14.92 -3.63
CA LEU A 82 -0.25 15.28 -4.82
C LEU A 82 0.83 16.32 -4.50
N ASP A 83 0.49 17.36 -3.73
CA ASP A 83 1.45 18.40 -3.33
C ASP A 83 2.57 17.82 -2.46
N LYS A 84 2.23 16.89 -1.56
CA LYS A 84 3.22 16.16 -0.75
C LYS A 84 4.18 15.37 -1.64
N MET A 85 3.65 14.58 -2.59
CA MET A 85 4.47 13.74 -3.45
C MET A 85 5.31 14.55 -4.43
N ALA A 86 4.84 15.70 -4.89
CA ALA A 86 5.65 16.63 -5.68
C ALA A 86 6.84 17.17 -4.88
N ARG A 87 6.67 17.47 -3.57
CA ARG A 87 7.79 17.85 -2.70
C ARG A 87 8.79 16.72 -2.50
N VAL A 88 8.31 15.49 -2.30
CA VAL A 88 9.16 14.29 -2.23
C VAL A 88 9.99 14.14 -3.49
N GLU A 89 9.36 14.18 -4.67
CA GLU A 89 10.04 14.07 -5.97
C GLU A 89 11.15 15.12 -6.17
N ASN A 90 10.97 16.33 -5.63
CA ASN A 90 11.96 17.40 -5.75
C ASN A 90 13.20 17.22 -4.86
N VAL A 91 13.10 16.51 -3.73
CA VAL A 91 14.20 16.41 -2.76
C VAL A 91 14.95 15.09 -2.80
N VAL A 92 14.41 14.05 -3.44
CA VAL A 92 14.98 12.70 -3.38
C VAL A 92 16.40 12.61 -3.95
N ALA A 93 16.75 13.41 -4.96
CA ALA A 93 18.11 13.41 -5.53
C ALA A 93 19.13 13.96 -4.53
N GLU A 94 18.85 15.10 -3.91
CA GLU A 94 19.71 15.68 -2.88
C GLU A 94 19.79 14.77 -1.64
N LEU A 95 18.65 14.22 -1.22
CA LEU A 95 18.60 13.29 -0.09
C LEU A 95 19.42 12.02 -0.34
N THR A 96 19.46 11.52 -1.58
CA THR A 96 20.30 10.38 -1.96
C THR A 96 21.77 10.67 -1.66
N LEU A 97 22.26 11.86 -2.02
CA LEU A 97 23.62 12.30 -1.76
C LEU A 97 23.90 12.45 -0.26
N VAL A 98 22.98 13.08 0.47
CA VAL A 98 23.11 13.31 1.92
C VAL A 98 23.15 11.98 2.69
N LEU A 99 22.41 10.96 2.23
CA LEU A 99 22.41 9.63 2.83
C LEU A 99 23.64 8.78 2.43
N GLY A 100 24.51 9.28 1.55
CA GLY A 100 25.68 8.55 1.07
C GLY A 100 25.33 7.34 0.18
N ILE A 101 24.15 7.36 -0.44
CA ILE A 101 23.67 6.30 -1.32
C ILE A 101 24.21 6.53 -2.74
N ASN A 102 24.45 5.45 -3.48
CA ASN A 102 24.97 5.50 -4.83
C ASN A 102 24.07 6.31 -5.77
N GLU A 103 24.64 7.32 -6.42
CA GLU A 103 23.95 8.19 -7.39
C GLU A 103 23.35 7.44 -8.58
N GLY A 104 23.88 6.26 -8.92
CA GLY A 104 23.33 5.40 -9.97
C GLY A 104 21.89 4.94 -9.72
N VAL A 105 21.40 5.02 -8.49
CA VAL A 105 20.02 4.65 -8.10
C VAL A 105 19.04 5.82 -8.26
N ILE A 106 19.52 7.06 -8.46
CA ILE A 106 18.68 8.27 -8.59
C ILE A 106 17.61 8.14 -9.68
N PRO A 107 17.86 7.59 -10.89
CA PRO A 107 16.83 7.41 -11.90
C PRO A 107 15.65 6.56 -11.39
N VAL A 108 15.95 5.42 -10.76
CA VAL A 108 14.94 4.53 -10.15
C VAL A 108 14.13 5.26 -9.09
N ILE A 109 14.81 6.03 -8.24
CA ILE A 109 14.16 6.81 -7.16
C ILE A 109 13.21 7.86 -7.74
N LYS A 110 13.62 8.57 -8.79
CA LYS A 110 12.78 9.60 -9.43
C LYS A 110 11.55 8.98 -10.10
N ASP A 111 11.74 7.89 -10.85
CA ASP A 111 10.63 7.20 -11.51
C ASP A 111 9.64 6.64 -10.48
N ALA A 112 10.14 6.08 -9.38
CA ALA A 112 9.30 5.64 -8.28
C ALA A 112 8.60 6.82 -7.57
N ALA A 113 9.28 7.95 -7.31
CA ALA A 113 8.66 9.14 -6.71
C ALA A 113 7.53 9.73 -7.58
N ALA A 114 7.68 9.66 -8.91
CA ALA A 114 6.67 10.08 -9.87
C ALA A 114 5.41 9.18 -9.86
N LEU A 115 5.46 7.99 -9.25
CA LEU A 115 4.31 7.09 -9.13
C LEU A 115 3.88 6.84 -7.67
N ALA A 116 4.73 7.21 -6.72
CA ALA A 116 4.55 6.92 -5.31
C ALA A 116 3.20 7.42 -4.77
N MET A 117 2.57 6.55 -3.98
CA MET A 117 1.24 6.74 -3.39
C MET A 117 0.07 6.90 -4.37
N SER A 118 0.27 6.73 -5.68
CA SER A 118 -0.83 6.80 -6.67
C SER A 118 -1.92 5.75 -6.40
N ASP A 119 -1.54 4.62 -5.78
CA ASP A 119 -2.47 3.58 -5.39
C ASP A 119 -3.50 4.03 -4.35
N LEU A 120 -3.24 5.09 -3.55
CA LEU A 120 -4.20 5.64 -2.61
C LEU A 120 -5.51 6.12 -3.27
N SER A 121 -5.47 6.45 -4.57
CA SER A 121 -6.65 6.84 -5.33
C SER A 121 -7.34 5.67 -6.04
N THR A 122 -6.82 4.46 -5.91
CA THR A 122 -7.44 3.27 -6.49
C THR A 122 -8.63 2.84 -5.65
N SER A 123 -9.59 2.20 -6.29
CA SER A 123 -10.85 1.83 -5.65
C SER A 123 -10.62 0.73 -4.62
N ILE A 124 -9.71 -0.20 -4.92
CA ILE A 124 -9.34 -1.26 -4.00
C ILE A 124 -8.66 -0.72 -2.75
N VAL A 125 -7.81 0.31 -2.83
CA VAL A 125 -7.14 0.89 -1.66
C VAL A 125 -8.08 1.81 -0.89
N THR A 126 -8.99 2.49 -1.59
CA THR A 126 -10.05 3.29 -0.95
C THR A 126 -10.92 2.40 -0.04
N GLU A 127 -11.29 1.20 -0.51
CA GLU A 127 -12.05 0.23 0.29
C GLU A 127 -11.16 -0.52 1.30
N PHE A 128 -9.94 -0.90 0.90
CA PHE A 128 -9.01 -1.72 1.68
C PHE A 128 -7.70 -0.97 1.92
N THR A 129 -7.75 0.08 2.73
CA THR A 129 -6.60 0.98 3.01
C THR A 129 -5.34 0.27 3.51
N SER A 130 -5.46 -0.91 4.11
CA SER A 130 -4.31 -1.74 4.50
C SER A 130 -3.49 -2.27 3.33
N LEU A 131 -4.00 -2.19 2.10
CA LEU A 131 -3.32 -2.61 0.88
C LEU A 131 -2.51 -1.48 0.23
N ALA A 132 -2.49 -0.28 0.80
CA ALA A 132 -1.62 0.80 0.34
C ALA A 132 -0.15 0.33 0.30
N GLY A 133 0.60 0.72 -0.73
CA GLY A 133 1.95 0.26 -1.03
C GLY A 133 1.99 -1.14 -1.66
N ILE A 134 1.21 -2.09 -1.14
CA ILE A 134 1.11 -3.45 -1.73
C ILE A 134 0.51 -3.36 -3.14
N MET A 135 -0.59 -2.60 -3.28
CA MET A 135 -1.22 -2.41 -4.58
C MET A 135 -0.38 -1.53 -5.51
N ALA A 136 0.35 -0.54 -4.98
CA ALA A 136 1.30 0.23 -5.79
C ALA A 136 2.32 -0.69 -6.49
N ARG A 137 2.98 -1.57 -5.73
CA ARG A 137 3.91 -2.56 -6.27
C ARG A 137 3.23 -3.49 -7.27
N HIS A 138 2.07 -4.04 -6.91
CA HIS A 138 1.33 -4.97 -7.75
C HIS A 138 0.93 -4.34 -9.10
N TYR A 139 0.43 -3.11 -9.09
CA TYR A 139 0.06 -2.39 -10.31
C TYR A 139 1.29 -1.99 -11.13
N ALA A 140 2.38 -1.57 -10.49
CA ALA A 140 3.62 -1.27 -11.20
C ALA A 140 4.17 -2.49 -11.98
N LEU A 141 4.21 -3.66 -11.34
CA LEU A 141 4.64 -4.91 -11.99
C LEU A 141 3.70 -5.30 -13.13
N ARG A 142 2.38 -5.18 -12.92
CA ARG A 142 1.37 -5.45 -13.96
C ARG A 142 1.53 -4.53 -15.17
N ASP A 143 1.86 -3.26 -14.94
CA ASP A 143 2.06 -2.26 -15.98
C ASP A 143 3.42 -2.40 -16.70
N GLY A 144 4.24 -3.38 -16.30
CA GLY A 144 5.52 -3.69 -16.92
C GLY A 144 6.68 -2.83 -16.44
N LEU A 145 6.55 -2.17 -15.28
CA LEU A 145 7.64 -1.39 -14.70
C LEU A 145 8.74 -2.31 -14.11
N PRO A 146 10.01 -1.87 -14.12
CA PRO A 146 11.11 -2.56 -13.46
C PRO A 146 10.81 -2.93 -12.01
N GLU A 147 11.33 -4.08 -11.57
CA GLU A 147 11.10 -4.60 -10.22
C GLU A 147 11.66 -3.65 -9.14
N GLU A 148 12.77 -2.96 -9.42
CA GLU A 148 13.35 -2.00 -8.49
C GLU A 148 12.41 -0.81 -8.22
N ILE A 149 11.67 -0.35 -9.24
CA ILE A 149 10.67 0.71 -9.10
C ILE A 149 9.47 0.19 -8.32
N ALA A 150 8.97 -0.99 -8.67
CA ALA A 150 7.83 -1.58 -7.99
C ALA A 150 8.10 -1.85 -6.50
N GLU A 151 9.31 -2.31 -6.15
CA GLU A 151 9.69 -2.51 -4.75
C GLU A 151 9.80 -1.17 -4.01
N ALA A 152 10.40 -0.14 -4.61
CA ALA A 152 10.49 1.19 -4.02
C ALA A 152 9.09 1.79 -3.72
N LEU A 153 8.10 1.53 -4.58
CA LEU A 153 6.70 1.94 -4.39
C LEU A 153 6.00 1.24 -3.23
N PHE A 154 6.39 0.00 -2.91
CA PHE A 154 5.94 -0.67 -1.69
C PHE A 154 6.65 -0.11 -0.46
N GLU A 155 7.97 0.01 -0.54
CA GLU A 155 8.85 0.35 0.58
C GLU A 155 8.68 1.78 1.09
N ILE A 156 8.23 2.74 0.27
CA ILE A 156 7.91 4.10 0.74
C ILE A 156 6.89 4.12 1.90
N THR A 157 5.99 3.12 1.95
CA THR A 157 4.99 3.02 3.03
C THR A 157 5.55 2.41 4.32
N LEU A 158 6.76 1.84 4.27
CA LEU A 158 7.39 1.14 5.39
C LEU A 158 8.31 2.04 6.22
N PRO A 159 8.41 1.82 7.55
CA PRO A 159 7.49 1.04 8.38
C PRO A 159 6.10 1.71 8.52
N ARG A 160 5.03 0.91 8.45
CA ARG A 160 3.63 1.39 8.56
C ARG A 160 3.20 1.61 10.01
N PHE A 161 3.85 0.94 10.95
CA PHE A 161 3.61 1.04 12.39
C PHE A 161 4.88 0.67 13.17
N SER A 162 4.89 0.94 14.48
CA SER A 162 6.02 0.59 15.34
C SER A 162 6.25 -0.93 15.36
N GLY A 163 7.47 -1.36 15.03
CA GLY A 163 7.82 -2.78 14.92
C GLY A 163 7.49 -3.44 13.58
N ASP A 164 7.04 -2.67 12.57
CA ASP A 164 6.94 -3.14 11.20
C ASP A 164 8.34 -3.32 10.56
N VAL A 165 8.37 -3.96 9.40
CA VAL A 165 9.60 -4.10 8.61
C VAL A 165 10.07 -2.74 8.06
N PHE A 166 11.39 -2.63 7.87
CA PHE A 166 12.02 -1.46 7.27
C PHE A 166 12.20 -1.62 5.76
N PRO A 167 12.26 -0.50 5.01
CA PRO A 167 12.71 -0.53 3.62
C PRO A 167 14.13 -1.12 3.54
N LYS A 168 14.38 -1.95 2.53
CA LYS A 168 15.65 -2.66 2.34
C LYS A 168 16.43 -2.14 1.15
N THR A 169 15.74 -1.65 0.12
CA THR A 169 16.39 -1.10 -1.07
C THR A 169 16.83 0.33 -0.83
N ASP A 170 17.95 0.73 -1.44
CA ASP A 170 18.41 2.12 -1.42
C ASP A 170 17.30 3.09 -1.87
N ALA A 171 16.56 2.71 -2.92
CA ALA A 171 15.48 3.53 -3.44
C ALA A 171 14.31 3.66 -2.45
N GLY A 172 13.89 2.56 -1.85
CA GLY A 172 12.85 2.55 -0.83
C GLY A 172 13.27 3.30 0.43
N ILE A 173 14.52 3.19 0.87
CA ILE A 173 15.06 3.95 2.02
C ILE A 173 14.96 5.46 1.77
N VAL A 174 15.45 5.94 0.62
CA VAL A 174 15.41 7.37 0.29
C VAL A 174 13.97 7.88 0.27
N LEU A 175 13.06 7.16 -0.40
CA LEU A 175 11.65 7.55 -0.48
C LEU A 175 10.96 7.53 0.89
N ALA A 176 11.19 6.48 1.68
CA ALA A 176 10.61 6.33 3.00
C ALA A 176 11.08 7.42 3.98
N VAL A 177 12.35 7.86 3.87
CA VAL A 177 12.86 8.99 4.66
C VAL A 177 12.26 10.31 4.16
N ALA A 178 12.26 10.55 2.84
CA ALA A 178 11.70 11.77 2.25
C ALA A 178 10.22 11.95 2.62
N ASP A 179 9.43 10.89 2.54
CA ASP A 179 8.00 10.91 2.85
C ASP A 179 7.73 11.32 4.32
N ARG A 180 8.52 10.76 5.25
CA ARG A 180 8.42 11.05 6.69
C ARG A 180 8.94 12.43 7.06
N TYR A 181 9.96 12.92 6.36
CA TYR A 181 10.49 14.25 6.58
C TYR A 181 9.39 15.31 6.43
N PHE A 182 8.58 15.20 5.37
CA PHE A 182 7.42 16.09 5.16
C PHE A 182 6.25 15.83 6.10
N LEU A 183 6.20 14.67 6.76
CA LEU A 183 5.25 14.41 7.84
C LEU A 183 5.67 15.10 9.16
N HIS A 184 6.96 15.06 9.51
CA HIS A 184 7.45 15.50 10.83
C HIS A 184 7.72 16.99 10.94
N LEU A 185 8.14 17.66 9.86
CA LEU A 185 8.43 19.11 9.89
C LEU A 185 7.26 19.99 10.35
N TYR A 186 6.03 19.46 10.38
CA TYR A 186 4.84 20.25 10.58
C TYR A 186 3.94 19.78 11.74
N CYS A 187 4.27 18.67 12.42
CA CYS A 187 3.62 18.32 13.70
C CYS A 187 4.10 19.20 14.88
N HIS A 188 5.13 20.03 14.67
CA HIS A 188 5.74 20.87 15.71
C HIS A 188 5.66 22.38 15.47
N ARG A 189 4.72 22.85 14.62
CA ARG A 189 4.39 24.28 14.44
C ARG A 189 2.88 24.49 14.30
#